data_AF-A0A378VTJ7-F1
#
_entry.id   AF-A0A378VTJ7-F1
#
_cell.length_a   1.000
_cell.length_b   1.000
_cell.length_c   1.000
_cell.angle_alpha   90.00
_cell.angle_beta   90.00
_cell.angle_gamma   90.00
#
_symmetry.space_group_name_H-M   'P 1'
#
loop_
_entity.id
_entity.type
_entity.pdbx_description
1 polymer ?
#
loop_
_entity_poly.entity_id
_entity_poly.type
_entity_poly.pdbx_seq_one_letter_code
_entity_poly.pdbx_strand_id
1 'polypeptide(L)'
;MLIHYTLCRYRNWLAQDDTLSELLELINRQLTEKGLKIEKASAAVVDVTIIQTADSKQRQAIEVDEEGQINGQTTPSKDKDARWIKKNGLYKLGYKQHTRTDAEGYIGKLHITPANAHECKHLSPLLEGIAEGTTVYADKGYDSAENRQHLEEHQLLDGIMRKACRNRPLTEAQTKRNRYLSKTRYSGLNLNQDKATKPQTVQIVRQGEATPYWFKFNPLYVVEQSFGTLHRKFRYARAAYFGLIKVSAQSHLKAMCLNLLKAANRLSAPAAA
;
A
#
# COMPACT_ATOMS: atom_id res chain seq x y z
N MET A 1 32.69 -13.25 3.26
CA MET A 1 32.29 -13.38 1.83
C MET A 1 31.20 -14.43 1.59
N LEU A 2 31.23 -15.59 2.27
CA LEU A 2 30.23 -16.67 2.12
C LEU A 2 28.78 -16.28 2.51
N ILE A 3 28.58 -15.52 3.59
CA ILE A 3 27.23 -15.16 4.09
C ILE A 3 26.43 -14.33 3.06
N HIS A 4 27.09 -13.39 2.37
CA HIS A 4 26.44 -12.54 1.38
C HIS A 4 26.00 -13.33 0.14
N TYR A 5 26.76 -14.35 -0.25
CA TYR A 5 26.45 -15.19 -1.40
C TYR A 5 25.30 -16.15 -1.10
N THR A 6 25.28 -16.76 0.09
CA THR A 6 24.22 -17.69 0.51
C THR A 6 22.87 -16.99 0.67
N LEU A 7 22.82 -15.84 1.35
CA LEU A 7 21.58 -15.07 1.53
C LEU A 7 21.03 -14.55 0.19
N CYS A 8 21.91 -14.10 -0.71
CA CYS A 8 21.50 -13.65 -2.04
C CYS A 8 20.92 -14.80 -2.87
N ARG A 9 21.57 -15.97 -2.86
CA ARG A 9 21.08 -17.17 -3.56
C ARG A 9 19.76 -17.65 -3.00
N TYR A 10 19.63 -17.71 -1.67
CA TYR A 10 18.39 -18.09 -0.99
C TYR A 10 17.23 -17.16 -1.35
N ARG A 11 17.43 -15.83 -1.29
CA ARG A 11 16.42 -14.86 -1.74
C ARG A 11 16.02 -15.08 -3.20
N ASN A 12 16.99 -15.35 -4.08
CA ASN A 12 16.70 -15.55 -5.50
C ASN A 12 15.86 -16.81 -5.74
N TRP A 13 16.10 -17.89 -4.99
CA TRP A 13 15.25 -19.09 -5.02
C TRP A 13 13.84 -18.78 -4.52
N LEU A 14 13.72 -18.16 -3.34
CA LEU A 14 12.40 -17.78 -2.81
C LEU A 14 11.61 -16.88 -3.76
N ALA A 15 12.31 -16.02 -4.52
CA ALA A 15 11.69 -15.14 -5.51
C ALA A 15 11.24 -15.88 -6.77
N GLN A 16 11.97 -16.90 -7.21
CA GLN A 16 11.64 -17.68 -8.41
C GLN A 16 10.42 -18.57 -8.18
N ASP A 17 10.30 -19.12 -6.99
CA ASP A 17 9.25 -20.08 -6.63
C ASP A 17 8.01 -19.40 -6.03
N ASP A 18 7.93 -18.06 -6.04
CA ASP A 18 6.86 -17.22 -5.45
C ASP A 18 6.51 -17.47 -3.96
N THR A 19 7.31 -18.28 -3.27
CA THR A 19 7.16 -18.66 -1.84
C THR A 19 7.17 -17.49 -0.84
N LEU A 20 7.58 -16.28 -1.25
CA LEU A 20 7.58 -15.10 -0.38
C LEU A 20 6.18 -14.59 -0.05
N SER A 21 5.21 -14.84 -0.93
CA SER A 21 3.79 -14.54 -0.66
C SER A 21 3.27 -15.45 0.46
N GLU A 22 3.51 -16.76 0.35
CA GLU A 22 3.17 -17.76 1.37
C GLU A 22 3.84 -17.46 2.72
N LEU A 23 5.12 -17.07 2.71
CA LEU A 23 5.83 -16.72 3.94
C LEU A 23 5.20 -15.49 4.64
N LEU A 24 4.76 -14.49 3.87
CA LEU A 24 4.04 -13.35 4.43
C LEU A 24 2.70 -13.78 5.04
N GLU A 25 1.99 -14.72 4.41
CA GLU A 25 0.75 -15.28 4.96
C GLU A 25 1.00 -16.06 6.26
N LEU A 26 2.04 -16.90 6.30
CA LEU A 26 2.43 -17.65 7.50
C LEU A 26 2.79 -16.72 8.67
N ILE A 27 3.55 -15.65 8.41
CA ILE A 27 3.87 -14.64 9.45
C ILE A 27 2.58 -13.98 9.94
N ASN A 28 1.69 -13.56 9.05
CA ASN A 28 0.43 -12.93 9.46
C ASN A 28 -0.44 -13.89 10.28
N ARG A 29 -0.48 -15.17 9.92
CA ARG A 29 -1.19 -16.20 10.70
C ARG A 29 -0.62 -16.31 12.11
N GLN A 30 0.69 -16.44 12.26
CA GLN A 30 1.34 -16.49 13.57
C GLN A 30 1.14 -15.22 14.40
N LEU A 31 1.11 -14.04 13.77
CA LEU A 31 0.81 -12.78 14.45
C LEU A 31 -0.63 -12.77 14.98
N THR A 32 -1.57 -13.30 14.21
CA THR A 32 -2.97 -13.44 14.63
C THR A 32 -3.13 -14.47 15.76
N GLU A 33 -2.51 -15.65 15.66
CA GLU A 33 -2.50 -16.68 16.72
C GLU A 33 -1.95 -16.14 18.04
N LYS A 34 -0.99 -15.21 17.99
CA LYS A 34 -0.41 -14.54 19.16
C LYS A 34 -1.19 -13.31 19.63
N GLY A 35 -2.35 -13.00 19.03
CA GLY A 35 -3.16 -11.83 19.36
C GLY A 35 -2.52 -10.48 18.99
N LEU A 36 -1.49 -10.47 18.14
CA LEU A 36 -0.77 -9.26 17.74
C LEU A 36 -1.38 -8.59 16.50
N LYS A 37 -2.26 -9.28 15.78
CA LYS A 37 -3.02 -8.79 14.62
C LYS A 37 -4.46 -9.28 14.70
N ILE A 38 -5.43 -8.42 14.37
CA ILE A 38 -6.84 -8.81 14.31
C ILE A 38 -7.07 -9.87 13.22
N GLU A 39 -7.80 -10.93 13.57
CA GLU A 39 -8.09 -12.08 12.70
C GLU A 39 -9.07 -11.73 11.57
N LYS A 40 -10.19 -11.09 11.92
CA LYS A 40 -11.27 -10.72 10.99
C LYS A 40 -11.41 -9.22 10.92
N ALA A 41 -10.48 -8.56 10.24
CA ALA A 41 -10.62 -7.14 9.98
C ALA A 41 -11.87 -6.90 9.11
N SER A 42 -12.77 -6.05 9.58
CA SER A 42 -14.01 -5.68 8.87
C SER A 42 -13.77 -4.93 7.55
N ALA A 43 -12.50 -4.62 7.25
CA ALA A 43 -12.11 -3.91 6.06
C ALA A 43 -10.73 -4.31 5.52
N ALA A 44 -10.65 -4.32 4.20
CA ALA A 44 -9.42 -4.39 3.44
C ALA A 44 -9.23 -3.06 2.70
N VAL A 45 -8.09 -2.41 2.92
CA VAL A 45 -7.73 -1.18 2.20
C VAL A 45 -6.70 -1.52 1.13
N VAL A 46 -7.00 -1.12 -0.10
CA VAL A 46 -6.12 -1.28 -1.26
C VAL A 46 -5.58 0.08 -1.68
N ASP A 47 -4.26 0.15 -1.81
CA ASP A 47 -3.58 1.37 -2.27
C ASP A 47 -2.39 1.05 -3.17
N VAL A 48 -1.96 2.05 -3.95
CA VAL A 48 -0.84 1.92 -4.88
C VAL A 48 0.25 2.92 -4.56
N THR A 49 1.47 2.41 -4.37
CA THR A 49 2.67 3.22 -4.27
C THR A 49 3.60 3.01 -5.46
N ILE A 50 4.37 4.03 -5.83
CA ILE A 50 5.37 3.94 -6.89
C ILE A 50 6.73 3.66 -6.25
N ILE A 51 7.41 2.65 -6.76
CA ILE A 51 8.78 2.30 -6.38
C ILE A 51 9.69 2.65 -7.55
N GLN A 52 10.55 3.65 -7.37
CA GLN A 52 11.43 4.11 -8.46
C GLN A 52 12.65 3.22 -8.60
N THR A 53 13.13 2.96 -9.81
CA THR A 53 14.43 2.31 -9.99
C THR A 53 15.57 3.25 -9.61
N ALA A 54 16.76 2.69 -9.35
CA ALA A 54 17.98 3.49 -9.22
C ALA A 54 18.29 4.23 -10.54
N ASP A 55 18.84 5.44 -10.43
CA ASP A 55 18.96 6.46 -11.49
C ASP A 55 19.17 5.93 -12.91
N SER A 56 18.20 6.18 -13.78
CA SER A 56 18.44 6.38 -15.20
C SER A 56 18.26 7.86 -15.50
N LYS A 57 19.34 8.55 -15.90
CA LYS A 57 19.27 9.94 -16.39
C LYS A 57 18.14 10.04 -17.42
N GLN A 58 17.26 11.04 -17.26
CA GLN A 58 16.30 11.44 -18.29
C GLN A 58 17.08 11.72 -19.59
N ARG A 59 16.96 10.82 -20.56
CA ARG A 59 17.36 11.01 -21.97
C ARG A 59 16.23 10.40 -22.81
N GLN A 60 16.30 10.47 -24.12
CA GLN A 60 15.12 10.46 -25.00
C GLN A 60 14.89 9.10 -25.71
N ALA A 61 13.66 8.56 -25.72
CA ALA A 61 13.11 7.55 -26.68
C ALA A 61 11.56 7.40 -26.53
N ILE A 62 10.82 6.91 -27.52
CA ILE A 62 9.34 7.03 -27.51
C ILE A 62 8.71 5.84 -26.78
N GLU A 63 7.95 6.06 -25.69
CA GLU A 63 7.08 5.05 -25.09
C GLU A 63 5.61 5.30 -25.47
N VAL A 64 4.96 4.22 -25.88
CA VAL A 64 3.55 4.16 -26.28
C VAL A 64 2.80 3.45 -25.15
N ASP A 65 1.68 3.99 -24.70
CA ASP A 65 0.80 3.28 -23.75
C ASP A 65 0.09 2.09 -24.41
N GLU A 66 -0.61 1.28 -23.62
CA GLU A 66 -1.38 0.13 -24.12
C GLU A 66 -2.48 0.54 -25.13
N GLU A 67 -2.86 1.82 -25.15
CA GLU A 67 -3.84 2.40 -26.08
C GLU A 67 -3.21 3.02 -27.34
N GLY A 68 -1.89 2.91 -27.54
CA GLY A 68 -1.23 3.40 -28.75
C GLY A 68 -0.87 4.89 -28.71
N GLN A 69 -1.05 5.59 -27.59
CA GLN A 69 -0.85 7.01 -27.45
C GLN A 69 0.58 7.34 -27.01
N ILE A 70 1.24 8.22 -27.77
CA ILE A 70 2.63 8.64 -27.55
C ILE A 70 2.67 9.64 -26.39
N ASN A 71 3.20 9.23 -25.25
CA ASN A 71 3.23 10.07 -24.04
C ASN A 71 4.57 10.80 -23.80
N GLY A 72 5.46 10.82 -24.80
CA GLY A 72 6.70 11.61 -24.81
C GLY A 72 7.99 10.79 -24.89
N GLN A 73 9.12 11.50 -24.95
CA GLN A 73 10.46 10.95 -25.16
C GLN A 73 11.16 10.58 -23.81
N THR A 74 11.38 9.30 -23.51
CA THR A 74 12.06 8.67 -22.37
C THR A 74 13.08 7.57 -22.78
N THR A 75 14.26 7.47 -22.16
CA THR A 75 15.34 6.52 -22.55
C THR A 75 14.91 5.06 -22.32
N PRO A 76 15.37 4.10 -23.14
CA PRO A 76 15.28 2.69 -22.80
C PRO A 76 15.93 2.43 -21.45
N SER A 77 15.17 1.82 -20.54
CA SER A 77 15.64 1.47 -19.21
C SER A 77 16.64 0.31 -19.27
N LYS A 78 17.69 0.36 -18.43
CA LYS A 78 18.55 -0.83 -18.19
C LYS A 78 17.76 -1.98 -17.57
N ASP A 79 16.72 -1.64 -16.84
CA ASP A 79 15.75 -2.56 -16.28
C ASP A 79 14.64 -2.82 -17.30
N LYS A 80 14.60 -4.04 -17.84
CA LYS A 80 13.67 -4.46 -18.90
C LYS A 80 12.21 -4.49 -18.43
N ASP A 81 11.97 -4.55 -17.13
CA ASP A 81 10.61 -4.68 -16.57
C ASP A 81 10.07 -3.35 -16.03
N ALA A 82 10.94 -2.37 -15.79
CA ALA A 82 10.52 -1.04 -15.37
C ALA A 82 9.92 -0.23 -16.53
N ARG A 83 8.90 0.56 -16.26
CA ARG A 83 8.25 1.44 -17.26
C ARG A 83 8.07 2.85 -16.72
N TRP A 84 7.95 3.83 -17.61
CA TRP A 84 7.75 5.21 -17.21
C TRP A 84 6.30 5.50 -16.88
N ILE A 85 6.09 6.38 -15.89
CA ILE A 85 4.79 6.98 -15.60
C ILE A 85 4.95 8.47 -15.34
N LYS A 86 3.99 9.27 -15.84
CA LYS A 86 3.87 10.68 -15.50
C LYS A 86 2.94 10.86 -14.30
N LYS A 87 3.47 11.25 -13.14
CA LYS A 87 2.70 11.55 -11.93
C LYS A 87 3.07 12.93 -11.42
N ASN A 88 2.06 13.78 -11.19
CA ASN A 88 2.23 15.18 -10.76
C ASN A 88 3.16 15.99 -11.68
N GLY A 89 3.04 15.79 -13.00
CA GLY A 89 3.89 16.45 -14.00
C GLY A 89 5.32 15.89 -14.12
N LEU A 90 5.74 15.00 -13.21
CA LEU A 90 7.07 14.40 -13.21
C LEU A 90 7.04 12.99 -13.80
N TYR A 91 8.02 12.68 -14.64
CA TYR A 91 8.25 11.32 -15.13
C TYR A 91 9.03 10.52 -14.10
N LYS A 92 8.53 9.32 -13.80
CA LYS A 92 9.16 8.37 -12.88
C LYS A 92 9.28 7.03 -13.58
N LEU A 93 10.48 6.49 -13.65
CA LEU A 93 10.73 5.11 -14.06
C LEU A 93 10.62 4.19 -12.85
N GLY A 94 9.89 3.09 -12.99
CA GLY A 94 9.81 2.11 -11.92
C GLY A 94 8.66 1.14 -12.02
N TYR A 95 8.13 0.83 -10.84
CA TYR A 95 7.06 -0.13 -10.61
C TYR A 95 5.92 0.50 -9.81
N LYS A 96 4.74 -0.09 -9.92
CA LYS A 96 3.62 0.10 -9.00
C LYS A 96 3.58 -1.09 -8.05
N GLN A 97 3.51 -0.81 -6.76
CA GLN A 97 3.13 -1.80 -5.76
C GLN A 97 1.69 -1.56 -5.35
N HIS A 98 0.84 -2.51 -5.69
CA HIS A 98 -0.50 -2.62 -5.19
C HIS A 98 -0.44 -3.36 -3.85
N THR A 99 -0.97 -2.78 -2.78
CA THR A 99 -0.90 -3.38 -1.44
C THR A 99 -2.29 -3.44 -0.83
N ARG A 100 -2.64 -4.60 -0.28
CA ARG A 100 -3.76 -4.77 0.62
C ARG A 100 -3.27 -4.72 2.05
N THR A 101 -3.89 -3.86 2.85
CA THR A 101 -3.74 -3.81 4.30
C THR A 101 -5.06 -4.02 5.01
N ASP A 102 -5.01 -4.50 6.25
CA ASP A 102 -6.17 -4.44 7.15
C ASP A 102 -6.37 -3.03 7.75
N ALA A 103 -7.41 -2.88 8.59
CA ALA A 103 -7.73 -1.64 9.28
C ALA A 103 -6.60 -1.14 10.22
N GLU A 104 -5.73 -2.05 10.67
CA GLU A 104 -4.61 -1.75 11.55
C GLU A 104 -3.31 -1.50 10.76
N GLY A 105 -3.35 -1.59 9.43
CA GLY A 105 -2.23 -1.36 8.53
C GLY A 105 -1.22 -2.50 8.50
N TYR A 106 -1.58 -3.72 8.90
CA TYR A 106 -0.77 -4.88 8.56
C TYR A 106 -0.93 -5.19 7.07
N ILE A 107 0.18 -5.45 6.40
CA ILE A 107 0.17 -5.81 4.98
C ILE A 107 -0.17 -7.30 4.86
N GLY A 108 -1.29 -7.59 4.21
CA GLY A 108 -1.76 -8.95 3.99
C GLY A 108 -1.37 -9.52 2.63
N LYS A 109 -1.43 -8.70 1.57
CA LYS A 109 -1.13 -9.13 0.21
C LYS A 109 -0.54 -7.97 -0.60
N LEU A 110 0.30 -8.28 -1.57
CA LEU A 110 0.88 -7.29 -2.46
C LEU A 110 1.06 -7.85 -3.87
N HIS A 111 1.01 -6.96 -4.85
CA HIS A 111 1.19 -7.29 -6.26
C HIS A 111 2.00 -6.19 -6.93
N ILE A 112 3.04 -6.57 -7.66
CA ILE A 112 3.95 -5.61 -8.30
C ILE A 112 3.74 -5.64 -9.80
N THR A 113 3.64 -4.46 -10.39
CA THR A 113 3.48 -4.26 -11.82
C THR A 113 4.45 -3.18 -12.33
N PRO A 114 4.75 -3.13 -13.63
CA PRO A 114 5.44 -1.98 -14.22
C PRO A 114 4.68 -0.68 -13.95
N ALA A 115 5.37 0.47 -13.82
CA ALA A 115 4.70 1.68 -13.36
C ALA A 115 3.63 2.24 -14.31
N ASN A 116 3.64 1.89 -15.60
CA ASN A 116 2.61 2.30 -16.56
C ASN A 116 1.32 1.47 -16.45
N ALA A 117 1.34 0.32 -15.78
CA ALA A 117 0.20 -0.60 -15.70
C ALA A 117 -1.02 0.08 -15.07
N HIS A 118 -2.20 -0.11 -15.66
CA HIS A 118 -3.44 0.50 -15.17
C HIS A 118 -3.97 -0.23 -13.94
N GLU A 119 -4.25 0.52 -12.87
CA GLU A 119 -4.63 -0.06 -11.57
C GLU A 119 -5.89 -0.92 -11.65
N CYS A 120 -6.83 -0.58 -12.54
CA CYS A 120 -8.09 -1.29 -12.70
C CYS A 120 -7.93 -2.76 -13.09
N LYS A 121 -6.81 -3.19 -13.68
CA LYS A 121 -6.56 -4.58 -14.07
C LYS A 121 -5.90 -5.42 -12.97
N HIS A 122 -5.59 -4.82 -11.83
CA HIS A 122 -4.71 -5.42 -10.82
C HIS A 122 -5.31 -5.47 -9.41
N LEU A 123 -6.65 -5.42 -9.30
CA LEU A 123 -7.34 -5.62 -8.02
C LEU A 123 -7.46 -7.11 -7.66
N SER A 124 -7.81 -7.96 -8.63
CA SER A 124 -8.13 -9.38 -8.41
C SER A 124 -7.08 -10.15 -7.58
N PRO A 125 -5.76 -10.03 -7.86
CA PRO A 125 -4.73 -10.71 -7.06
C PRO A 125 -4.71 -10.34 -5.57
N LEU A 126 -5.34 -9.21 -5.20
CA LEU A 126 -5.37 -8.71 -3.83
C LEU A 126 -6.63 -9.16 -3.07
N LEU A 127 -7.61 -9.77 -3.74
CA LEU A 127 -8.88 -10.18 -3.10
C LEU A 127 -8.80 -11.55 -2.43
N GLU A 128 -7.83 -12.37 -2.80
CA GLU A 128 -7.66 -13.73 -2.28
C GLU A 128 -7.45 -13.76 -0.75
N GLY A 129 -8.21 -14.60 -0.06
CA GLY A 129 -8.12 -14.77 1.39
C GLY A 129 -8.79 -13.65 2.21
N ILE A 130 -9.60 -12.79 1.57
CA ILE A 130 -10.48 -11.86 2.30
C ILE A 130 -11.75 -12.62 2.73
N ALA A 131 -12.19 -12.42 3.97
CA ALA A 131 -13.44 -12.99 4.47
C ALA A 131 -14.67 -12.36 3.79
N GLU A 132 -15.68 -13.17 3.50
CA GLU A 132 -16.97 -12.71 2.97
C GLU A 132 -17.57 -11.59 3.84
N GLY A 133 -18.26 -10.64 3.21
CA GLY A 133 -18.83 -9.46 3.86
C GLY A 133 -17.82 -8.36 4.23
N THR A 134 -16.52 -8.56 3.99
CA THR A 134 -15.51 -7.51 4.24
C THR A 134 -15.66 -6.38 3.23
N THR A 135 -15.53 -5.12 3.68
CA THR A 135 -15.51 -3.98 2.77
C THR A 135 -14.14 -3.76 2.16
N VAL A 136 -14.06 -3.70 0.83
CA VAL A 136 -12.81 -3.39 0.11
C VAL A 136 -12.78 -1.91 -0.28
N TYR A 137 -11.95 -1.14 0.42
CA TYR A 137 -11.75 0.28 0.15
C TYR A 137 -10.61 0.50 -0.84
N ALA A 138 -10.90 1.13 -1.97
CA ALA A 138 -9.91 1.42 -3.00
C ALA A 138 -10.13 2.78 -3.67
N ASP A 139 -9.05 3.37 -4.18
CA ASP A 139 -9.11 4.62 -4.95
C ASP A 139 -9.84 4.43 -6.30
N LYS A 140 -10.28 5.54 -6.91
CA LYS A 140 -10.91 5.58 -8.23
C LYS A 140 -10.07 4.97 -9.35
N GLY A 141 -8.76 4.81 -9.17
CA GLY A 141 -7.91 4.06 -10.11
C GLY A 141 -8.36 2.62 -10.34
N TYR A 142 -8.99 2.00 -9.33
CA TYR A 142 -9.53 0.64 -9.40
C TYR A 142 -10.97 0.56 -9.89
N ASP A 143 -11.58 1.70 -10.25
CA ASP A 143 -12.95 1.72 -10.75
C ASP A 143 -13.06 1.03 -12.12
N SER A 144 -13.66 -0.16 -12.16
CA SER A 144 -14.08 -0.86 -13.38
C SER A 144 -15.32 -1.71 -13.11
N ALA A 145 -16.01 -2.12 -14.19
CA ALA A 145 -17.13 -3.07 -14.08
C ALA A 145 -16.63 -4.44 -13.62
N GLU A 146 -15.55 -4.92 -14.22
CA GLU A 146 -14.88 -6.18 -13.89
C GLU A 146 -14.50 -6.28 -12.40
N ASN A 147 -13.89 -5.23 -11.82
CA ASN A 147 -13.54 -5.25 -10.41
C ASN A 147 -14.75 -5.31 -9.49
N ARG A 148 -15.89 -4.72 -9.88
CA ARG A 148 -17.12 -4.83 -9.09
C ARG A 148 -17.75 -6.19 -9.18
N GLN A 149 -17.72 -6.78 -10.36
CA GLN A 149 -18.14 -8.15 -10.55
C GLN A 149 -17.30 -9.09 -9.68
N HIS A 150 -15.97 -8.93 -9.65
CA HIS A 150 -15.11 -9.70 -8.77
C HIS A 150 -15.43 -9.51 -7.28
N LEU A 151 -15.76 -8.28 -6.84
CA LEU A 151 -16.19 -8.08 -5.46
C LEU A 151 -17.50 -8.82 -5.16
N GLU A 152 -18.47 -8.76 -6.06
CA GLU A 152 -19.76 -9.45 -5.92
C GLU A 152 -19.59 -10.99 -5.91
N GLU A 153 -18.80 -11.54 -6.83
CA GLU A 153 -18.47 -12.98 -6.91
C GLU A 153 -17.83 -13.51 -5.62
N HIS A 154 -17.03 -12.67 -4.95
CA HIS A 154 -16.38 -13.01 -3.67
C HIS A 154 -17.20 -12.56 -2.44
N GLN A 155 -18.44 -12.09 -2.63
CA GLN A 155 -19.33 -11.58 -1.57
C GLN A 155 -18.70 -10.46 -0.72
N LEU A 156 -17.90 -9.61 -1.36
CA LEU A 156 -17.22 -8.46 -0.76
C LEU A 156 -18.01 -7.17 -1.00
N LEU A 157 -17.95 -6.25 -0.04
CA LEU A 157 -18.67 -4.98 -0.14
C LEU A 157 -17.88 -3.94 -0.96
N ASP A 158 -18.56 -3.27 -1.91
CA ASP A 158 -17.99 -2.22 -2.77
C ASP A 158 -17.67 -0.94 -1.98
N GLY A 159 -16.40 -0.78 -1.62
CA GLY A 159 -15.79 0.45 -1.13
C GLY A 159 -14.93 1.18 -2.17
N ILE A 160 -15.05 0.85 -3.46
CA ILE A 160 -14.27 1.48 -4.55
C ILE A 160 -14.88 2.85 -4.90
N MET A 161 -14.04 3.89 -4.85
CA MET A 161 -14.43 5.24 -5.27
C MET A 161 -14.79 5.28 -6.76
N ARG A 162 -15.82 6.05 -7.12
CA ARG A 162 -16.24 6.22 -8.52
C ARG A 162 -15.30 7.17 -9.27
N LYS A 163 -15.00 6.86 -10.52
CA LYS A 163 -14.18 7.62 -11.48
C LYS A 163 -15.10 8.33 -12.46
N ALA A 164 -14.84 9.61 -12.70
CA ALA A 164 -15.53 10.33 -13.78
C ALA A 164 -15.08 9.78 -15.14
N CYS A 165 -16.02 9.67 -16.08
CA CYS A 165 -15.71 9.30 -17.46
C CYS A 165 -15.70 10.55 -18.35
N ARG A 166 -15.10 10.44 -19.53
CA ARG A 166 -15.10 11.53 -20.52
C ARG A 166 -16.54 11.97 -20.78
N ASN A 167 -16.79 13.28 -20.69
CA ASN A 167 -18.11 13.91 -20.85
C ASN A 167 -19.20 13.42 -19.87
N ARG A 168 -18.82 12.73 -18.80
CA ARG A 168 -19.74 12.23 -17.77
C ARG A 168 -19.16 12.52 -16.38
N PRO A 169 -19.38 13.73 -15.85
CA PRO A 169 -18.94 14.08 -14.51
C PRO A 169 -19.65 13.23 -13.45
N LEU A 170 -19.06 13.15 -12.26
CA LEU A 170 -19.69 12.47 -11.13
C LEU A 170 -20.97 13.20 -10.71
N THR A 171 -22.00 12.44 -10.36
CA THR A 171 -23.21 13.01 -9.74
C THR A 171 -22.89 13.53 -8.33
N GLU A 172 -23.76 14.37 -7.77
CA GLU A 172 -23.61 14.83 -6.38
C GLU A 172 -23.58 13.67 -5.38
N ALA A 173 -24.43 12.66 -5.59
CA ALA A 173 -24.48 11.46 -4.76
C ALA A 173 -23.15 10.69 -4.83
N GLN A 174 -22.59 10.49 -6.03
CA GLN A 174 -21.29 9.85 -6.21
C GLN A 174 -20.16 10.67 -5.57
N THR A 175 -20.21 11.99 -5.67
CA THR A 175 -19.23 12.89 -5.07
C THR A 175 -19.29 12.83 -3.53
N LYS A 176 -20.50 12.84 -2.95
CA LYS A 176 -20.72 12.65 -1.51
C LYS A 176 -20.23 11.27 -1.04
N ARG A 177 -20.56 10.20 -1.77
CA ARG A 177 -20.06 8.84 -1.50
C ARG A 177 -18.53 8.79 -1.53
N ASN A 178 -17.90 9.32 -2.58
CA ASN A 178 -16.45 9.36 -2.70
C ASN A 178 -15.79 10.13 -1.55
N ARG A 179 -16.40 11.25 -1.10
CA ARG A 179 -15.91 12.00 0.06
C ARG A 179 -15.99 11.19 1.34
N TYR A 180 -17.08 10.44 1.54
CA TYR A 180 -17.23 9.53 2.68
C TYR A 180 -16.19 8.40 2.63
N LEU A 181 -16.10 7.68 1.51
CA LEU A 181 -15.13 6.58 1.33
C LEU A 181 -13.70 7.05 1.48
N SER A 182 -13.35 8.22 0.94
CA SER A 182 -12.04 8.83 1.14
C SER A 182 -11.77 9.05 2.62
N LYS A 183 -12.71 9.67 3.36
CA LYS A 183 -12.57 9.84 4.80
C LYS A 183 -12.39 8.50 5.50
N THR A 184 -13.21 7.48 5.24
CA THR A 184 -13.11 6.16 5.87
C THR A 184 -11.79 5.45 5.56
N ARG A 185 -11.32 5.53 4.31
CA ARG A 185 -10.04 4.95 3.87
C ARG A 185 -8.85 5.59 4.58
N TYR A 186 -8.93 6.89 4.83
CA TYR A 186 -7.88 7.63 5.52
C TYR A 186 -8.02 7.51 7.05
N SER A 187 -9.18 7.78 7.62
CA SER A 187 -9.38 7.98 9.06
C SER A 187 -9.27 6.75 9.96
N GLY A 188 -8.96 5.55 9.45
CA GLY A 188 -8.89 4.31 10.22
C GLY A 188 -10.21 4.03 10.94
N LEU A 189 -11.13 3.32 10.27
CA LEU A 189 -12.43 2.85 10.77
C LEU A 189 -12.67 3.05 12.29
N ASN A 190 -13.30 4.17 12.61
CA ASN A 190 -14.03 4.39 13.85
C ASN A 190 -15.43 4.90 13.47
N LEU A 191 -16.28 3.97 13.05
CA LEU A 191 -17.72 4.07 13.30
C LEU A 191 -18.01 3.01 14.35
N ASN A 192 -17.77 3.38 15.61
CA ASN A 192 -18.28 2.82 16.88
C ASN A 192 -17.28 3.13 18.01
N GLN A 193 -16.91 4.40 18.17
CA GLN A 193 -16.49 4.90 19.47
C GLN A 193 -17.52 5.95 19.89
N ASP A 194 -18.24 5.60 20.94
CA ASP A 194 -19.13 6.48 21.65
C ASP A 194 -18.47 7.82 21.95
N LYS A 195 -19.31 8.84 21.96
CA LYS A 195 -19.04 10.14 22.55
C LYS A 195 -18.52 9.95 23.98
N ALA A 196 -17.21 10.01 24.22
CA ALA A 196 -16.55 10.56 25.42
C ALA A 196 -15.16 9.95 25.68
N THR A 197 -14.09 10.57 25.15
CA THR A 197 -12.85 10.80 25.92
C THR A 197 -11.95 11.78 25.17
N LYS A 198 -11.77 12.98 25.73
CA LYS A 198 -10.77 13.97 25.25
C LYS A 198 -9.38 13.54 25.77
N PRO A 199 -8.30 13.57 24.97
CA PRO A 199 -6.97 13.27 25.49
C PRO A 199 -6.44 14.43 26.36
N GLN A 200 -5.78 14.07 27.47
CA GLN A 200 -5.19 14.99 28.45
C GLN A 200 -3.82 15.52 27.98
N THR A 201 -3.51 16.76 28.37
CA THR A 201 -2.27 17.50 28.08
C THR A 201 -1.16 17.14 29.08
N VAL A 202 0.04 16.75 28.64
CA VAL A 202 1.22 16.65 29.51
C VAL A 202 2.20 17.78 29.17
N GLN A 203 2.49 18.64 30.15
CA GLN A 203 3.49 19.71 30.04
C GLN A 203 4.84 19.19 30.55
N ILE A 204 5.91 19.33 29.76
CA ILE A 204 7.29 19.17 30.25
C ILE A 204 8.00 20.51 30.08
N VAL A 205 8.39 21.11 31.20
CA VAL A 205 9.04 22.43 31.25
C VAL A 205 10.56 22.26 31.29
N ARG A 206 11.27 22.83 30.31
CA ARG A 206 12.64 23.31 30.49
C ARG A 206 12.85 24.62 29.73
N GLN A 207 13.22 25.65 30.50
CA GLN A 207 13.83 26.92 30.10
C GLN A 207 13.11 27.73 29.01
N GLY A 208 12.07 28.45 29.43
CA GLY A 208 11.94 29.86 29.03
C GLY A 208 10.97 30.21 27.92
N GLU A 209 10.51 29.29 27.08
CA GLU A 209 9.43 29.57 26.11
C GLU A 209 8.52 28.36 25.95
N ALA A 210 7.32 28.43 26.54
CA ALA A 210 6.28 27.43 26.35
C ALA A 210 5.64 27.62 24.97
N THR A 211 6.21 27.01 23.93
CA THR A 211 5.48 26.80 22.67
C THR A 211 4.56 25.59 22.84
N PRO A 212 3.23 25.74 22.82
CA PRO A 212 2.31 24.60 22.86
C PRO A 212 2.45 23.81 21.55
N TYR A 213 3.27 22.77 21.56
CA TYR A 213 3.31 21.80 20.47
C TYR A 213 2.10 20.89 20.59
N TRP A 214 1.11 21.14 19.72
CA TRP A 214 0.00 20.23 19.47
C TRP A 214 0.53 18.96 18.80
N PHE A 215 0.99 17.98 19.59
CA PHE A 215 1.06 16.60 19.11
C PHE A 215 -0.36 16.07 18.96
N LYS A 216 -1.01 16.41 17.84
CA LYS A 216 -2.20 15.69 17.39
C LYS A 216 -1.76 14.25 17.11
N PHE A 217 -2.09 13.34 18.03
CA PHE A 217 -2.24 11.93 17.68
C PHE A 217 -3.39 11.88 16.67
N ASN A 218 -3.05 11.99 15.38
CA ASN A 218 -4.02 12.00 14.30
C ASN A 218 -4.24 10.53 13.90
N PRO A 219 -5.40 9.92 14.19
CA PRO A 219 -5.75 8.57 13.69
C PRO A 219 -5.96 8.54 12.15
N LEU A 220 -5.57 9.59 11.43
CA LEU A 220 -5.96 9.88 10.06
C LEU A 220 -5.39 8.96 8.97
N TYR A 221 -4.55 7.94 9.25
CA TYR A 221 -3.68 7.38 8.20
C TYR A 221 -3.07 5.99 8.45
N VAL A 222 -3.74 4.99 9.01
CA VAL A 222 -3.02 3.74 9.38
C VAL A 222 -2.31 3.06 8.18
N VAL A 223 -2.89 3.15 6.98
CA VAL A 223 -2.31 2.64 5.73
C VAL A 223 -1.18 3.55 5.20
N GLU A 224 -1.36 4.87 5.16
CA GLU A 224 -0.28 5.79 4.74
C GLU A 224 0.86 5.85 5.76
N GLN A 225 0.61 5.62 7.05
CA GLN A 225 1.64 5.44 8.07
C GLN A 225 2.48 4.20 7.77
N SER A 226 1.85 3.13 7.28
CA SER A 226 2.53 1.88 6.91
C SER A 226 3.46 2.12 5.72
N PHE A 227 2.99 2.78 4.65
CA PHE A 227 3.84 3.19 3.53
C PHE A 227 4.90 4.24 3.90
N GLY A 228 4.53 5.23 4.71
CA GLY A 228 5.45 6.25 5.21
C GLY A 228 6.55 5.64 6.08
N THR A 229 6.25 4.58 6.83
CA THR A 229 7.23 3.81 7.59
C THR A 229 8.13 2.99 6.65
N LEU A 230 7.55 2.33 5.65
CA LEU A 230 8.31 1.66 4.58
C LEU A 230 9.30 2.61 3.89
N HIS A 231 8.85 3.79 3.50
CA HIS A 231 9.71 4.78 2.84
C HIS A 231 10.80 5.31 3.77
N ARG A 232 10.47 5.67 5.02
CA ARG A 232 11.43 6.32 5.94
C ARG A 232 12.37 5.34 6.64
N LYS A 233 11.85 4.28 7.26
CA LYS A 233 12.66 3.31 8.03
C LYS A 233 13.31 2.27 7.14
N PHE A 234 12.59 1.79 6.13
CA PHE A 234 13.06 0.72 5.25
C PHE A 234 13.59 1.23 3.89
N ARG A 235 13.72 2.55 3.72
CA ARG A 235 14.23 3.21 2.50
C ARG A 235 13.53 2.70 1.23
N TYR A 236 12.21 2.56 1.29
CA TYR A 236 11.42 1.89 0.24
C TYR A 236 10.73 2.81 -0.76
N ALA A 237 11.27 3.99 -1.00
CA ALA A 237 10.88 4.80 -2.16
C ALA A 237 11.55 4.30 -3.46
N ARG A 238 12.61 3.49 -3.33
CA ARG A 238 13.41 2.99 -4.45
C ARG A 238 13.56 1.47 -4.44
N ALA A 239 13.54 0.88 -5.62
CA ALA A 239 13.92 -0.49 -5.87
C ALA A 239 15.44 -0.62 -5.74
N ALA A 240 15.88 -1.61 -4.98
CA ALA A 240 17.29 -1.96 -4.83
C ALA A 240 17.76 -2.94 -5.92
N TYR A 241 16.82 -3.57 -6.62
CA TYR A 241 17.07 -4.56 -7.66
C TYR A 241 16.36 -4.18 -8.96
N PHE A 242 16.80 -4.82 -10.04
CA PHE A 242 16.13 -4.78 -11.34
C PHE A 242 15.33 -6.05 -11.59
N GLY A 243 14.24 -5.89 -12.32
CA GLY A 243 13.36 -6.98 -12.71
C GLY A 243 12.23 -7.21 -11.71
N LEU A 244 11.05 -7.54 -12.25
CA LEU A 244 9.79 -7.64 -11.51
C LEU A 244 9.88 -8.65 -10.37
N ILE A 245 10.47 -9.82 -10.63
CA ILE A 245 10.63 -10.91 -9.65
C ILE A 245 11.44 -10.44 -8.44
N LYS A 246 12.57 -9.75 -8.67
CA LYS A 246 13.45 -9.30 -7.57
C LYS A 246 12.84 -8.13 -6.80
N VAL A 247 12.12 -7.25 -7.49
CA VAL A 247 11.40 -6.14 -6.85
C VAL A 247 10.23 -6.67 -6.03
N SER A 248 9.49 -7.66 -6.53
CA SER A 248 8.47 -8.40 -5.78
C SER A 248 9.05 -9.03 -4.52
N ALA A 249 10.19 -9.72 -4.64
CA ALA A 249 10.85 -10.30 -3.48
C ALA A 249 11.28 -9.25 -2.43
N GLN A 250 11.84 -8.12 -2.89
CA GLN A 250 12.14 -6.99 -2.01
C GLN A 250 10.88 -6.45 -1.31
N SER A 251 9.77 -6.37 -2.04
CA SER A 251 8.47 -5.89 -1.53
C SER A 251 7.96 -6.74 -0.39
N HIS A 252 7.92 -8.06 -0.60
CA HIS A 252 7.52 -9.05 0.40
C HIS A 252 8.39 -9.02 1.65
N LEU A 253 9.71 -9.03 1.48
CA LEU A 253 10.64 -8.93 2.61
C LEU A 253 10.39 -7.67 3.46
N LYS A 254 10.18 -6.53 2.81
CA LYS A 254 9.91 -5.28 3.52
C LYS A 254 8.52 -5.25 4.17
N ALA A 255 7.51 -5.86 3.56
CA ALA A 255 6.19 -6.02 4.16
C ALA A 255 6.26 -6.87 5.44
N MET A 256 6.99 -7.98 5.41
CA MET A 256 7.23 -8.82 6.59
C MET A 256 7.95 -8.04 7.70
N CYS A 257 9.01 -7.30 7.37
CA CYS A 257 9.70 -6.45 8.35
C CYS A 257 8.77 -5.39 8.96
N LEU A 258 7.88 -4.79 8.17
CA LEU A 258 6.91 -3.81 8.66
C LEU A 258 5.91 -4.45 9.64
N ASN A 259 5.34 -5.60 9.28
CA ASN A 259 4.38 -6.30 10.13
C ASN A 259 5.03 -6.70 11.45
N LEU A 260 6.25 -7.24 11.42
CA LEU A 260 7.01 -7.59 12.63
C LEU A 260 7.33 -6.36 13.48
N LEU A 261 7.69 -5.23 12.86
CA LEU A 261 7.91 -3.98 13.59
C LEU A 261 6.62 -3.49 14.28
N LYS A 262 5.47 -3.58 13.62
CA LYS A 262 4.18 -3.21 14.23
C LYS A 262 3.85 -4.13 15.41
N ALA A 263 4.06 -5.43 15.25
CA ALA A 263 3.87 -6.41 16.31
C ALA A 263 4.79 -6.17 17.51
N ALA A 264 6.07 -5.88 17.28
CA ALA A 264 7.03 -5.54 18.33
C ALA A 264 6.64 -4.25 19.09
N ASN A 265 6.14 -3.24 18.37
CA ASN A 265 5.65 -2.01 18.99
C ASN A 265 4.41 -2.25 19.86
N ARG A 266 3.54 -3.20 19.50
CA ARG A 266 2.41 -3.61 20.36
C ARG A 266 2.87 -4.24 21.66
N LEU A 267 3.87 -5.12 21.59
CA LEU A 267 4.45 -5.75 22.78
C LEU A 267 5.16 -4.75 23.70
N SER A 268 5.67 -3.65 23.13
CA SER A 268 6.43 -2.64 23.88
C SER A 268 5.55 -1.52 24.44
N ALA A 269 4.26 -1.47 24.09
CA ALA A 269 3.33 -0.48 24.63
C ALA A 269 3.02 -0.85 26.10
N PRO A 270 3.12 0.09 27.06
CA PRO A 270 2.71 -0.19 28.43
C PRO A 270 1.24 -0.59 28.43
N ALA A 271 0.92 -1.70 29.10
CA ALA A 271 -0.46 -2.08 29.35
C ALA A 271 -1.14 -0.90 30.04
N ALA A 272 -2.23 -0.39 29.44
CA ALA A 272 -3.06 0.60 30.12
C ALA A 272 -3.57 -0.06 31.40
N ALA A 273 -3.09 0.44 32.54
CA ALA A 273 -3.53 0.06 33.88
C ALA A 273 -4.92 0.65 34.17
#